data_AF-A0A1Q3SU82-F1
#
_entry.id   AF-A0A1Q3SU82-F1
#
_cell.length_a   1.000
_cell.length_b   1.000
_cell.length_c   1.000
_cell.angle_alpha   90.00
_cell.angle_beta   90.00
_cell.angle_gamma   90.00
#
_symmetry.space_group_name_H-M   'P 1'
#
loop_
_entity.id
_entity.type
_entity.pdbx_description
1 polymer ?
#
loop_
_entity_poly.entity_id
_entity_poly.type
_entity_poly.pdbx_seq_one_letter_code
_entity_poly.pdbx_strand_id
1 'polypeptide(L)'
;MSEVVLLDGWQHRRAPVHWQGWLAERLTEQGWRVDYLTLPDPESPRYDAWSRVVVRALRLAEQPIVVAHGLSVLLWLRMCEDPGLDIPPISRVLLVAPPAAGAHGGDVSEYRPGKGTAEALRRRHPVPLLVSADDDPYLPGGAASLVAQTGAEWVRLAEGAHLNTASGYGPWPDALAWCETGTWPRTPVATATPALSAHPDNEVIDMTSTTLDRWLAQTYAPSGHRQGILTVQADAAVIESVDRAVAAGGREPSRRHARLHPRIGEDQVRAEDVEDFVRRYGHEYQAAVVDPRLFEGSEGATLARVFSDGGVALYDL
;
A
#
# COMPACT_ATOMS: atom_id res chain seq x y z
N MET A 1 -13.93 11.27 -14.15
CA MET A 1 -12.89 10.25 -13.87
C MET A 1 -12.04 10.83 -12.74
N SER A 2 -11.76 10.07 -11.68
CA SER A 2 -10.97 10.60 -10.57
C SER A 2 -9.49 10.52 -10.88
N GLU A 3 -8.72 11.54 -10.49
CA GLU A 3 -7.30 11.65 -10.79
C GLU A 3 -6.48 11.84 -9.51
N VAL A 4 -5.33 11.18 -9.42
CA VAL A 4 -4.43 11.26 -8.26
C VAL A 4 -3.01 11.54 -8.73
N VAL A 5 -2.35 12.51 -8.10
CA VAL A 5 -0.93 12.79 -8.26
C VAL A 5 -0.20 12.33 -7.00
N LEU A 6 0.72 11.37 -7.16
CA LEU A 6 1.53 10.84 -6.06
C LEU A 6 2.93 11.45 -6.12
N LEU A 7 3.36 12.01 -4.98
CA LEU A 7 4.64 12.67 -4.78
C LEU A 7 5.43 11.92 -3.69
N ASP A 8 6.57 11.35 -4.05
CA ASP A 8 7.43 10.62 -3.11
C ASP A 8 8.55 11.51 -2.56
N GLY A 9 9.26 11.02 -1.54
CA GLY A 9 10.29 11.73 -0.80
C GLY A 9 11.72 11.62 -1.37
N TRP A 10 12.65 12.12 -0.56
CA TRP A 10 14.10 12.06 -0.79
C TRP A 10 14.54 10.60 -1.05
N GLN A 11 15.48 10.39 -1.98
CA GLN A 11 16.04 9.07 -2.32
C GLN A 11 15.07 8.00 -2.84
N HIS A 12 13.80 8.36 -3.05
CA HIS A 12 12.84 7.35 -3.48
C HIS A 12 13.13 6.85 -4.90
N ARG A 13 13.11 5.52 -5.04
CA ARG A 13 13.08 4.81 -6.32
C ARG A 13 11.78 4.04 -6.33
N ARG A 14 10.86 4.37 -7.24
CA ARG A 14 9.51 3.77 -7.35
C ARG A 14 9.59 2.26 -7.19
N ALA A 15 9.27 1.78 -5.99
CA ALA A 15 9.32 0.37 -5.65
C ALA A 15 7.88 -0.15 -5.51
N PRO A 16 7.54 -1.31 -6.10
CA PRO A 16 6.22 -1.93 -5.92
C PRO A 16 5.90 -2.24 -4.46
N VAL A 17 6.94 -2.40 -3.62
CA VAL A 17 6.81 -2.70 -2.18
C VAL A 17 6.57 -1.43 -1.35
N HIS A 18 6.57 -0.23 -1.94
CA HIS A 18 6.20 0.99 -1.23
C HIS A 18 4.70 1.24 -1.36
N TRP A 19 4.09 1.85 -0.33
CA TRP A 19 2.65 2.07 -0.32
C TRP A 19 2.13 3.04 -1.36
N GLN A 20 2.94 3.99 -1.82
CA GLN A 20 2.56 4.79 -2.96
C GLN A 20 2.53 3.96 -4.26
N GLY A 21 3.40 2.96 -4.40
CA GLY A 21 3.37 2.00 -5.51
C GLY A 21 2.13 1.13 -5.46
N TRP A 22 1.87 0.48 -4.32
CA TRP A 22 0.66 -0.31 -4.09
C TRP A 22 -0.62 0.52 -4.31
N LEU A 23 -0.68 1.74 -3.78
CA LEU A 23 -1.82 2.65 -3.93
C LEU A 23 -2.06 3.00 -5.40
N ALA A 24 -0.99 3.29 -6.15
CA ALA A 24 -1.08 3.57 -7.58
C ALA A 24 -1.69 2.41 -8.36
N GLU A 25 -1.26 1.19 -8.08
CA GLU A 25 -1.81 -0.02 -8.70
C GLU A 25 -3.29 -0.21 -8.38
N ARG A 26 -3.68 -0.10 -7.09
CA ARG A 26 -5.07 -0.29 -6.67
C ARG A 26 -6.01 0.75 -7.26
N LEU A 27 -5.62 2.02 -7.29
CA LEU A 27 -6.43 3.08 -7.91
C LEU A 27 -6.54 2.89 -9.43
N THR A 28 -5.45 2.49 -10.10
CA THR A 28 -5.46 2.22 -11.55
C THR A 28 -6.39 1.05 -11.89
N GLU A 29 -6.39 -0.02 -11.08
CA GLU A 29 -7.32 -1.15 -11.24
C GLU A 29 -8.79 -0.76 -11.10
N GLN A 30 -9.08 0.29 -10.32
CA GLN A 30 -10.42 0.86 -10.20
C GLN A 30 -10.77 1.87 -11.33
N GLY A 31 -9.88 2.05 -12.31
CA GLY A 31 -10.10 2.96 -13.43
C GLY A 31 -9.81 4.43 -13.12
N TRP A 32 -9.08 4.72 -12.04
CA TRP A 32 -8.59 6.08 -11.75
C TRP A 32 -7.38 6.38 -12.62
N ARG A 33 -7.17 7.66 -12.94
CA ARG A 33 -5.92 8.11 -13.55
C ARG A 33 -4.92 8.41 -12.45
N VAL A 34 -3.76 7.75 -12.48
CA VAL A 34 -2.72 7.95 -11.47
C VAL A 34 -1.44 8.47 -12.13
N ASP A 35 -1.06 9.68 -11.77
CA ASP A 35 0.24 10.25 -12.10
C ASP A 35 1.17 10.09 -10.88
N TYR A 36 1.81 8.93 -10.77
CA TYR A 36 2.92 8.76 -9.85
C TYR A 36 4.14 9.47 -10.47
N LEU A 37 4.69 10.50 -9.83
CA LEU A 37 5.76 11.32 -10.43
C LEU A 37 7.16 10.82 -10.09
N THR A 38 8.10 10.96 -11.04
CA THR A 38 9.53 10.76 -10.78
C THR A 38 10.11 12.14 -10.69
N LEU A 39 10.53 12.52 -9.48
CA LEU A 39 11.15 13.81 -9.25
C LEU A 39 12.66 13.72 -9.59
N PRO A 40 13.24 14.76 -10.20
CA PRO A 40 14.62 14.72 -10.68
C PRO A 40 15.61 14.71 -9.51
N ASP A 41 16.76 14.07 -9.70
CA ASP A 41 17.89 14.07 -8.76
C ASP A 41 17.50 13.81 -7.29
N PRO A 42 16.88 12.64 -6.98
CA PRO A 42 16.37 12.37 -5.64
C PRO A 42 17.44 12.31 -4.55
N GLU A 43 18.72 12.21 -4.92
CA GLU A 43 19.88 12.30 -4.02
C GLU A 43 20.26 13.74 -3.65
N SER A 44 19.86 14.71 -4.49
CA SER A 44 20.14 16.14 -4.31
C SER A 44 18.90 16.94 -4.74
N PRO A 45 17.79 16.81 -3.98
CA PRO A 45 16.52 17.39 -4.36
C PRO A 45 16.63 18.91 -4.42
N ARG A 46 16.07 19.51 -5.47
CA ARG A 46 16.04 20.97 -5.67
C ARG A 46 14.61 21.47 -5.82
N TYR A 47 14.23 22.47 -5.04
CA TYR A 47 12.85 22.96 -5.00
C TYR A 47 12.34 23.33 -6.40
N ASP A 48 13.08 24.15 -7.14
CA ASP A 48 12.70 24.62 -8.48
C ASP A 48 12.59 23.49 -9.51
N ALA A 49 13.38 22.43 -9.37
CA ALA A 49 13.35 21.30 -10.28
C ALA A 49 12.11 20.42 -9.99
N TRP A 50 11.86 20.15 -8.72
CA TRP A 50 10.73 19.33 -8.27
C TRP A 50 9.39 20.04 -8.53
N SER A 51 9.26 21.31 -8.13
CA SER A 51 8.02 22.08 -8.27
C SER A 51 7.57 22.21 -9.73
N ARG A 52 8.50 22.39 -10.68
CA ARG A 52 8.19 22.43 -12.11
C ARG A 52 7.58 21.14 -12.65
N VAL A 53 8.09 19.98 -12.20
CA VAL A 53 7.53 18.68 -12.59
C VAL A 53 6.12 18.52 -12.03
N VAL A 54 5.92 18.88 -10.76
CA VAL A 54 4.61 18.81 -10.11
C VAL A 54 3.59 19.73 -10.78
N VAL A 55 3.92 21.01 -11.02
CA VAL A 55 3.01 21.96 -11.71
C VAL A 55 2.63 21.47 -13.10
N ARG A 56 3.57 20.89 -13.86
CA ARG A 56 3.27 20.35 -15.17
C ARG A 56 2.26 19.21 -15.10
N ALA A 57 2.40 18.30 -14.14
CA ALA A 57 1.46 17.20 -13.95
C ALA A 57 0.08 17.72 -13.54
N LEU A 58 0.02 18.63 -12.56
CA LEU A 58 -1.24 19.19 -12.07
C LEU A 58 -2.03 19.92 -13.15
N ARG A 59 -1.36 20.67 -14.04
CA ARG A 59 -2.02 21.37 -15.17
C ARG A 59 -2.69 20.45 -16.20
N LEU A 60 -2.28 19.19 -16.24
CA LEU A 60 -2.87 18.19 -17.13
C LEU A 60 -4.04 17.44 -16.47
N ALA A 61 -4.31 17.76 -15.19
CA ALA A 61 -5.28 17.08 -14.37
C ALA A 61 -6.50 17.96 -14.06
N GLU A 62 -7.65 17.33 -13.90
CA GLU A 62 -8.91 18.00 -13.54
C GLU A 62 -9.22 17.78 -12.06
N GLN A 63 -8.86 18.75 -11.22
CA GLN A 63 -9.08 18.70 -9.77
C GLN A 63 -8.51 17.44 -9.09
N PRO A 64 -7.21 17.14 -9.28
CA PRO A 64 -6.63 15.91 -8.76
C PRO A 64 -6.64 15.85 -7.23
N ILE A 65 -6.52 14.64 -6.69
CA ILE A 65 -6.09 14.40 -5.32
C ILE A 65 -4.56 14.45 -5.30
N VAL A 66 -3.97 15.11 -4.31
CA VAL A 66 -2.51 15.10 -4.10
C VAL A 66 -2.18 14.25 -2.88
N VAL A 67 -1.29 13.27 -3.08
CA VAL A 67 -0.76 12.44 -1.99
C VAL A 67 0.75 12.62 -1.94
N ALA A 68 1.25 13.21 -0.85
CA ALA A 68 2.66 13.52 -0.67
C ALA A 68 3.25 12.75 0.51
N HIS A 69 4.43 12.16 0.33
CA HIS A 69 5.18 11.46 1.37
C HIS A 69 6.55 12.10 1.60
N GLY A 70 7.01 12.09 2.86
CA GLY A 70 8.36 12.53 3.20
C GLY A 70 8.62 13.97 2.75
N LEU A 71 9.75 14.20 2.08
CA LEU A 71 10.16 15.52 1.60
C LEU A 71 9.11 16.20 0.71
N SER A 72 8.32 15.42 -0.04
CA SER A 72 7.28 15.98 -0.90
C SER A 72 6.15 16.64 -0.12
N VAL A 73 5.98 16.34 1.17
CA VAL A 73 5.06 17.10 2.04
C VAL A 73 5.53 18.55 2.14
N LEU A 74 6.83 18.78 2.40
CA LEU A 74 7.39 20.13 2.48
C LEU A 74 7.38 20.84 1.12
N LEU A 75 7.68 20.11 0.03
CA LEU A 75 7.53 20.61 -1.34
C LEU A 75 6.11 21.13 -1.57
N TRP A 76 5.09 20.32 -1.28
CA TRP A 76 3.70 20.68 -1.50
C TRP A 76 3.32 21.94 -0.73
N LEU A 77 3.64 21.97 0.57
CA LEU A 77 3.33 23.12 1.43
C LEU A 77 3.99 24.40 0.94
N ARG A 78 5.26 24.34 0.53
CA ARG A 78 5.97 25.50 -0.03
C ARG A 78 5.41 25.93 -1.38
N MET A 79 5.04 24.99 -2.26
CA MET A 79 4.38 25.30 -3.53
C MET A 79 3.06 26.03 -3.32
N CYS A 80 2.27 25.64 -2.32
CA CYS A 80 1.03 26.33 -1.98
C CYS A 80 1.25 27.78 -1.56
N GLU A 81 2.42 28.16 -1.04
CA GLU A 81 2.77 29.54 -0.68
C GLU A 81 3.27 30.38 -1.85
N ASP A 82 3.76 29.76 -2.91
CA ASP A 82 4.36 30.46 -4.04
C ASP A 82 3.25 31.09 -4.91
N PRO A 83 3.15 32.44 -5.00
CA PRO A 83 2.17 33.10 -5.83
C PRO A 83 2.48 33.00 -7.33
N GLY A 84 3.73 32.68 -7.70
CA GLY A 84 4.18 32.49 -9.08
C GLY A 84 3.84 31.10 -9.64
N LEU A 85 3.45 30.14 -8.78
CA LEU A 85 2.97 28.84 -9.22
C LEU A 85 1.46 28.87 -9.48
N ASP A 86 1.13 28.44 -10.68
CA ASP A 86 -0.22 28.23 -11.16
C ASP A 86 -0.64 26.79 -10.86
N ILE A 87 -1.27 26.63 -9.69
CA ILE A 87 -1.78 25.36 -9.18
C ILE A 87 -3.29 25.35 -9.43
N PRO A 88 -3.83 24.36 -10.16
CA PRO A 88 -5.27 24.25 -10.37
C PRO A 88 -6.00 23.97 -9.05
N PRO A 89 -7.34 24.08 -9.01
CA PRO A 89 -8.10 23.59 -7.85
C PRO A 89 -7.77 22.12 -7.58
N ILE A 90 -7.71 21.73 -6.30
CA ILE A 90 -7.32 20.39 -5.85
C ILE A 90 -8.50 19.80 -5.09
N SER A 91 -8.83 18.54 -5.35
CA SER A 91 -9.97 17.89 -4.69
C SER A 91 -9.69 17.61 -3.23
N ARG A 92 -8.51 17.04 -2.91
CA ARG A 92 -8.10 16.60 -1.57
C ARG A 92 -6.57 16.52 -1.48
N VAL A 93 -6.03 16.64 -0.27
CA VAL A 93 -4.58 16.56 0.00
C VAL A 93 -4.30 15.64 1.18
N LEU A 94 -3.43 14.65 0.97
CA LEU A 94 -2.88 13.76 2.00
C LEU A 94 -1.38 13.99 2.16
N LEU A 95 -0.95 14.27 3.38
CA LEU A 95 0.43 14.56 3.75
C LEU A 95 0.92 13.48 4.72
N VAL A 96 1.90 12.68 4.32
CA VAL A 96 2.33 11.49 5.06
C VAL A 96 3.80 11.60 5.46
N ALA A 97 4.10 11.33 6.73
CA ALA A 97 5.46 11.31 7.29
C ALA A 97 6.29 12.58 6.97
N PRO A 98 5.80 13.79 7.30
CA PRO A 98 6.56 15.01 7.05
C PRO A 98 7.88 14.99 7.82
N PRO A 99 9.00 15.34 7.20
CA PRO A 99 10.30 15.20 7.84
C PRO A 99 10.69 16.57 8.47
N ALA A 100 11.33 16.56 9.65
CA ALA A 100 11.83 17.76 10.34
C ALA A 100 13.17 18.22 9.76
N ALA A 101 13.27 19.51 9.43
CA ALA A 101 14.49 20.06 8.85
C ALA A 101 15.78 19.68 9.60
N GLY A 102 16.73 19.10 8.85
CA GLY A 102 18.04 18.68 9.35
C GLY A 102 18.12 17.20 9.77
N ALA A 103 17.01 16.45 9.78
CA ALA A 103 17.02 15.05 10.19
C ALA A 103 17.29 14.05 9.05
N HIS A 104 17.47 14.50 7.79
CA HIS A 104 17.45 13.63 6.58
C HIS A 104 18.82 13.50 5.90
N GLY A 105 19.91 13.86 6.60
CA GLY A 105 21.26 13.78 6.05
C GLY A 105 21.65 14.88 5.06
N GLY A 106 20.79 15.87 4.81
CA GLY A 106 21.06 17.01 3.93
C GLY A 106 20.24 18.27 4.26
N ASP A 107 20.58 19.39 3.62
CA ASP A 107 19.89 20.68 3.82
C ASP A 107 18.57 20.74 3.03
N VAL A 108 17.45 20.71 3.75
CA VAL A 108 16.09 20.89 3.20
C VAL A 108 15.52 22.28 3.48
N SER A 109 16.37 23.26 3.83
CA SER A 109 15.94 24.62 4.14
C SER A 109 15.16 25.26 3.00
N GLU A 110 15.49 24.94 1.74
CA GLU A 110 14.76 25.41 0.56
C GLU A 110 13.35 24.85 0.44
N TYR A 111 12.99 23.80 1.20
CA TYR A 111 11.64 23.22 1.20
C TYR A 111 10.79 23.72 2.36
N ARG A 112 11.36 24.49 3.30
CA ARG A 112 10.64 24.90 4.51
C ARG A 112 9.41 25.74 4.17
N PRO A 113 8.23 25.36 4.70
CA PRO A 113 7.04 26.19 4.63
C PRO A 113 7.19 27.44 5.52
N GLY A 114 6.76 28.58 5.01
CA GLY A 114 6.76 29.87 5.69
C GLY A 114 5.56 30.07 6.63
N LYS A 115 5.47 31.24 7.27
CA LYS A 115 4.39 31.51 8.25
C LYS A 115 3.00 31.66 7.61
N GLY A 116 2.91 31.72 6.28
CA GLY A 116 1.67 31.95 5.53
C GLY A 116 0.95 30.68 5.07
N THR A 117 1.47 29.50 5.39
CA THR A 117 1.04 28.23 4.78
C THR A 117 -0.45 27.94 4.97
N ALA A 118 -0.98 28.07 6.19
CA ALA A 118 -2.41 27.85 6.44
C ALA A 118 -3.30 28.78 5.61
N GLU A 119 -2.94 30.05 5.45
CA GLU A 119 -3.72 30.99 4.65
C GLU A 119 -3.64 30.63 3.16
N ALA A 120 -2.46 30.27 2.69
CA ALA A 120 -2.24 29.88 1.31
C ALA A 120 -2.98 28.59 0.94
N LEU A 121 -2.99 27.59 1.84
CA LEU A 121 -3.77 26.37 1.71
C LEU A 121 -5.27 26.68 1.65
N ARG A 122 -5.82 27.44 2.61
CA ARG A 122 -7.26 27.77 2.64
C ARG A 122 -7.76 28.49 1.38
N ARG A 123 -6.92 29.31 0.75
CA ARG A 123 -7.29 30.04 -0.47
C ARG A 123 -7.35 29.16 -1.71
N ARG A 124 -6.59 28.06 -1.74
CA ARG A 124 -6.35 27.26 -2.95
C ARG A 124 -6.93 25.84 -2.86
N HIS A 125 -7.08 25.30 -1.65
CA HIS A 125 -7.29 23.87 -1.42
C HIS A 125 -8.20 23.60 -0.21
N PRO A 126 -8.85 22.43 -0.17
CA PRO A 126 -9.48 21.94 1.06
C PRO A 126 -8.46 21.68 2.17
N VAL A 127 -8.96 21.58 3.40
CA VAL A 127 -8.14 21.26 4.58
C VAL A 127 -7.40 19.93 4.33
N PRO A 128 -6.05 19.90 4.41
CA PRO A 128 -5.30 18.67 4.19
C PRO A 128 -5.45 17.71 5.37
N LEU A 129 -5.32 16.41 5.10
CA LEU A 129 -5.10 15.41 6.13
C LEU A 129 -3.60 15.14 6.28
N LEU A 130 -3.10 15.20 7.51
CA LEU A 130 -1.73 14.85 7.86
C LEU A 130 -1.70 13.53 8.63
N VAL A 131 -0.86 12.60 8.21
CA VAL A 131 -0.61 11.31 8.87
C VAL A 131 0.86 11.25 9.29
N SER A 132 1.12 11.01 10.58
CA SER A 132 2.47 10.86 11.13
C SER A 132 2.52 9.76 12.17
N ALA A 133 3.68 9.12 12.34
CA ALA A 133 3.95 8.23 13.46
C ALA A 133 4.81 8.94 14.53
N ASP A 134 4.60 8.57 15.80
CA ASP A 134 5.34 9.15 16.94
C ASP A 134 6.80 8.72 17.00
N ASP A 135 7.10 7.55 16.45
CA ASP A 135 8.43 6.94 16.38
C ASP A 135 9.17 7.27 15.08
N ASP A 136 8.70 8.24 14.27
CA ASP A 136 9.38 8.64 13.03
C ASP A 136 10.76 9.26 13.34
N PRO A 137 11.87 8.59 12.95
CA PRO A 137 13.22 9.09 13.22
C PRO A 137 13.54 10.39 12.49
N TYR A 138 12.78 10.71 11.43
CA TYR A 138 12.95 11.92 10.65
C TYR A 138 12.09 13.08 11.13
N LEU A 139 11.19 12.87 12.10
CA LEU A 139 10.34 13.91 12.70
C LEU A 139 10.53 13.99 14.23
N PRO A 140 11.75 14.21 14.74
CA PRO A 140 11.96 14.41 16.17
C PRO A 140 11.17 15.63 16.66
N GLY A 141 10.24 15.40 17.59
CA GLY A 141 9.31 16.42 18.10
C GLY A 141 7.88 16.33 17.56
N GLY A 142 7.62 15.41 16.62
CA GLY A 142 6.29 15.12 16.08
C GLY A 142 5.71 16.22 15.19
N ALA A 143 4.48 16.00 14.72
CA ALA A 143 3.85 16.84 13.70
C ALA A 143 3.07 18.05 14.26
N ALA A 144 2.98 18.23 15.58
CA ALA A 144 2.06 19.20 16.20
C ALA A 144 2.29 20.65 15.71
N SER A 145 3.56 21.08 15.57
CA SER A 145 3.86 22.42 15.05
C SER A 145 3.43 22.58 13.59
N LEU A 146 3.59 21.54 12.77
CA LEU A 146 3.21 21.57 11.36
C LEU A 146 1.69 21.56 11.19
N VAL A 147 0.99 20.80 12.03
CA VAL A 147 -0.48 20.80 12.09
C VAL A 147 -0.99 22.21 12.45
N ALA A 148 -0.40 22.86 13.46
CA ALA A 148 -0.77 24.23 13.82
C ALA A 148 -0.49 25.24 12.68
N GLN A 149 0.62 25.06 11.96
CA GLN A 149 1.03 25.94 10.86
C GLN A 149 0.18 25.78 9.59
N THR A 150 -0.34 24.58 9.34
CA THR A 150 -1.12 24.26 8.13
C THR A 150 -2.62 24.28 8.37
N GLY A 151 -3.07 24.08 9.61
CA GLY A 151 -4.46 23.85 9.96
C GLY A 151 -4.98 22.49 9.48
N ALA A 152 -4.09 21.53 9.21
CA ALA A 152 -4.44 20.19 8.77
C ALA A 152 -5.28 19.44 9.81
N GLU A 153 -6.14 18.55 9.34
CA GLU A 153 -6.60 17.43 10.17
C GLU A 153 -5.42 16.50 10.44
N TRP A 154 -5.38 15.87 11.61
CA TRP A 154 -4.21 15.08 12.03
C TRP A 154 -4.61 13.68 12.49
N VAL A 155 -4.06 12.68 11.80
CA VAL A 155 -4.01 11.29 12.23
C VAL A 155 -2.61 11.02 12.79
N ARG A 156 -2.59 10.64 14.07
CA ARG A 156 -1.38 10.32 14.80
C ARG A 156 -1.33 8.81 15.04
N LEU A 157 -0.31 8.15 14.52
CA LEU A 157 -0.03 6.74 14.77
C LEU A 157 0.98 6.62 15.92
N ALA A 158 0.77 5.66 16.82
CA ALA A 158 1.70 5.41 17.91
C ALA A 158 3.04 4.83 17.39
N GLU A 159 2.97 3.97 16.37
CA GLU A 159 4.11 3.31 15.76
C GLU A 159 3.96 3.28 14.24
N GLY A 160 5.08 3.27 13.53
CA GLY A 160 5.12 3.20 12.07
C GLY A 160 6.37 3.81 11.44
N ALA A 161 7.24 4.39 12.27
CA ALA A 161 8.45 5.10 11.90
C ALA A 161 8.19 6.06 10.73
N HIS A 162 8.94 5.96 9.64
CA HIS A 162 8.77 6.85 8.50
C HIS A 162 7.67 6.45 7.51
N LEU A 163 6.81 5.49 7.87
CA LEU A 163 5.69 5.03 7.06
C LEU A 163 6.15 4.64 5.64
N ASN A 164 7.22 3.84 5.57
CA ASN A 164 7.84 3.41 4.33
C ASN A 164 8.05 1.88 4.35
N THR A 165 8.62 1.33 3.28
CA THR A 165 8.85 -0.11 3.17
C THR A 165 9.75 -0.66 4.30
N ALA A 166 10.74 0.12 4.76
CA ALA A 166 11.63 -0.30 5.84
C ALA A 166 10.90 -0.40 7.19
N SER A 167 9.78 0.31 7.37
CA SER A 167 8.90 0.21 8.53
C SER A 167 7.67 -0.67 8.32
N GLY A 168 7.68 -1.49 7.25
CA GLY A 168 6.60 -2.44 6.95
C GLY A 168 5.44 -1.85 6.12
N TYR A 169 5.53 -0.59 5.69
CA TYR A 169 4.51 0.05 4.87
C TYR A 169 4.78 -0.19 3.38
N GLY A 170 4.24 -1.29 2.88
CA GLY A 170 3.96 -1.45 1.47
C GLY A 170 2.47 -1.33 1.24
N PRO A 171 1.66 -2.30 1.59
CA PRO A 171 0.22 -2.16 1.45
C PRO A 171 -0.40 -1.23 2.48
N TRP A 172 -1.26 -0.31 2.04
CA TRP A 172 -1.92 0.60 2.98
C TRP A 172 -3.39 0.87 2.68
N PRO A 173 -4.28 -0.05 3.09
CA PRO A 173 -5.73 0.07 2.99
C PRO A 173 -6.32 1.43 3.39
N ASP A 174 -5.83 2.01 4.47
CA ASP A 174 -6.37 3.28 4.97
C ASP A 174 -6.14 4.45 4.01
N ALA A 175 -4.98 4.47 3.34
CA ALA A 175 -4.67 5.47 2.32
C ALA A 175 -5.54 5.31 1.07
N LEU A 176 -5.85 4.07 0.67
CA LEU A 176 -6.78 3.80 -0.45
C LEU A 176 -8.20 4.25 -0.08
N ALA A 177 -8.71 3.82 1.08
CA ALA A 177 -10.04 4.18 1.56
C ALA A 177 -10.21 5.71 1.68
N TRP A 178 -9.17 6.42 2.12
CA TRP A 178 -9.18 7.89 2.16
C TRP A 178 -9.21 8.51 0.76
N CYS A 179 -8.48 7.97 -0.22
CA CYS A 179 -8.55 8.44 -1.60
C CYS A 179 -9.96 8.25 -2.19
N GLU A 180 -10.59 7.11 -1.91
CA GLU A 180 -11.93 6.80 -2.40
C GLU A 180 -13.02 7.69 -1.76
N THR A 181 -12.99 7.82 -0.43
CA THR A 181 -14.12 8.34 0.35
C THR A 181 -13.88 9.73 0.95
N GLY A 182 -12.62 10.13 1.08
CA GLY A 182 -12.21 11.37 1.74
C GLY A 182 -12.23 11.29 3.26
N THR A 183 -12.59 10.13 3.81
CA THR A 183 -12.67 9.90 5.26
C THR A 183 -11.57 8.93 5.66
N TRP A 184 -10.76 9.31 6.66
CA TRP A 184 -9.77 8.39 7.21
C TRP A 184 -10.48 7.33 8.08
N PRO A 185 -10.17 6.03 7.93
CA PRO A 185 -10.78 4.99 8.76
C PRO A 185 -10.51 5.21 10.26
N ARG A 186 -11.54 5.13 11.10
CA ARG A 186 -11.43 5.39 12.56
C ARG A 186 -10.77 4.25 13.33
N THR A 187 -10.75 3.05 12.74
CA THR A 187 -9.97 1.91 13.20
C THR A 187 -8.97 1.65 12.09
N PRO A 188 -7.65 1.68 12.35
CA PRO A 188 -6.66 1.25 11.36
C PRO A 188 -7.10 -0.12 10.86
N VAL A 189 -7.26 -0.31 9.54
CA VAL A 189 -7.34 -1.65 9.00
C VAL A 189 -5.96 -2.24 9.29
N ALA A 190 -5.87 -3.05 10.34
CA ALA A 190 -4.60 -3.47 10.90
C ALA A 190 -3.67 -3.92 9.77
N THR A 191 -2.57 -3.18 9.56
CA THR A 191 -1.40 -3.63 8.80
C THR A 191 -0.61 -4.67 9.59
N ALA A 192 -1.25 -5.31 10.57
CA ALA A 192 -0.68 -6.43 11.28
C ALA A 192 -0.23 -7.43 10.22
N THR A 193 1.07 -7.71 10.21
CA THR A 193 1.60 -8.94 9.63
C THR A 193 0.62 -10.04 10.01
N PRO A 194 -0.08 -10.67 9.04
CA PRO A 194 -1.03 -11.69 9.40
C PRO A 194 -0.24 -12.79 10.10
N ALA A 195 -0.44 -12.91 11.42
CA ALA A 195 -0.16 -14.15 12.09
C ALA A 195 -1.31 -15.07 11.67
N LEU A 196 -0.99 -16.12 10.92
CA LEU A 196 -1.94 -17.15 10.53
C LEU A 196 -2.61 -17.70 11.80
N SER A 197 -3.87 -17.34 12.04
CA SER A 197 -4.69 -17.94 13.10
C SER A 197 -5.62 -18.96 12.45
N ALA A 198 -5.57 -20.21 12.92
CA ALA A 198 -6.41 -21.29 12.41
C ALA A 198 -7.90 -20.94 12.55
N HIS A 199 -8.68 -21.17 11.48
CA HIS A 199 -10.14 -21.13 11.54
C HIS A 199 -10.63 -22.27 12.46
N PRO A 200 -11.64 -22.07 13.32
CA PRO A 200 -12.08 -23.07 14.29
C PRO A 200 -12.66 -24.35 13.65
N ASP A 201 -13.04 -24.29 12.38
CA ASP A 201 -13.57 -25.40 11.60
C ASP A 201 -12.60 -25.77 10.47
N ASN A 202 -11.53 -26.50 10.82
CA ASN A 202 -10.63 -27.13 9.84
C ASN A 202 -11.33 -28.34 9.20
N GLU A 203 -12.15 -28.08 8.18
CA GLU A 203 -12.74 -29.15 7.37
C GLU A 203 -11.71 -29.62 6.32
N VAL A 204 -11.35 -30.90 6.36
CA VAL A 204 -10.46 -31.53 5.36
C VAL A 204 -11.26 -31.73 4.09
N ILE A 205 -10.92 -30.99 3.03
CA ILE A 205 -11.62 -31.04 1.75
C ILE A 205 -10.88 -31.99 0.79
N ASP A 206 -11.58 -33.03 0.31
CA ASP A 206 -11.10 -33.92 -0.75
C ASP A 206 -10.95 -33.16 -2.08
N MET A 207 -9.78 -33.25 -2.71
CA MET A 207 -9.32 -32.44 -3.84
C MET A 207 -9.92 -32.80 -5.20
N THR A 208 -11.09 -33.43 -5.24
CA THR A 208 -11.83 -33.49 -6.50
C THR A 208 -12.19 -32.06 -6.94
N SER A 209 -12.06 -31.76 -8.24
CA SER A 209 -12.32 -30.42 -8.79
C SER A 209 -13.68 -29.85 -8.37
N THR A 210 -14.69 -30.73 -8.23
CA THR A 210 -16.05 -30.40 -7.80
C THR A 210 -16.11 -29.90 -6.35
N THR A 211 -15.28 -30.42 -5.46
CA THR A 211 -15.28 -30.00 -4.05
C THR A 211 -14.54 -28.67 -3.87
N LEU A 212 -13.42 -28.48 -4.57
CA LEU A 212 -12.69 -27.20 -4.59
C LEU A 212 -13.54 -26.06 -5.17
N ASP A 213 -14.22 -26.29 -6.31
CA ASP A 213 -15.09 -25.28 -6.93
C ASP A 213 -16.24 -24.86 -5.99
N ARG A 214 -16.83 -25.82 -5.27
CA ARG A 214 -17.89 -25.54 -4.30
C ARG A 214 -17.38 -24.71 -3.13
N TRP A 215 -16.21 -25.05 -2.60
CA TRP A 215 -15.58 -24.32 -1.52
C TRP A 215 -15.24 -22.89 -1.93
N LEU A 216 -14.58 -22.71 -3.09
CA LEU A 216 -14.24 -21.40 -3.64
C LEU A 216 -15.50 -20.53 -3.81
N ALA A 217 -16.60 -21.10 -4.31
CA ALA A 217 -17.86 -20.37 -4.45
C ALA A 217 -18.50 -19.93 -3.12
N GLN A 218 -18.19 -20.60 -2.00
CA GLN A 218 -18.69 -20.28 -0.67
C GLN A 218 -17.77 -19.31 0.08
N THR A 219 -16.46 -19.38 -0.16
CA THR A 219 -15.46 -18.66 0.64
C THR A 219 -14.86 -17.46 -0.08
N TYR A 220 -14.65 -17.52 -1.40
CA TYR A 220 -14.09 -16.40 -2.14
C TYR A 220 -15.15 -15.34 -2.43
N ALA A 221 -15.08 -14.26 -1.66
CA ALA A 221 -15.98 -13.11 -1.73
C ALA A 221 -15.12 -11.84 -1.74
N PRO A 222 -14.51 -11.49 -2.89
CA PRO A 222 -13.51 -10.43 -2.97
C PRO A 222 -14.12 -9.09 -2.55
N SER A 223 -13.69 -8.58 -1.40
CA SER A 223 -14.18 -7.34 -0.81
C SER A 223 -13.03 -6.56 -0.17
N GLY A 224 -13.11 -5.22 -0.22
CA GLY A 224 -12.02 -4.35 0.22
C GLY A 224 -10.71 -4.65 -0.53
N HIS A 225 -9.65 -4.91 0.24
CA HIS A 225 -8.27 -5.03 -0.24
C HIS A 225 -7.81 -6.46 -0.53
N ARG A 226 -8.51 -7.47 0.00
CA ARG A 226 -8.22 -8.89 -0.22
C ARG A 226 -9.00 -9.37 -1.44
N GLN A 227 -8.34 -9.39 -2.59
CA GLN A 227 -8.96 -9.63 -3.88
C GLN A 227 -8.41 -10.87 -4.59
N GLY A 228 -7.29 -11.43 -4.12
CA GLY A 228 -6.62 -12.53 -4.78
C GLY A 228 -6.74 -13.88 -4.10
N ILE A 229 -6.33 -14.93 -4.82
CA ILE A 229 -6.09 -16.27 -4.29
C ILE A 229 -4.65 -16.68 -4.66
N LEU A 230 -3.92 -17.25 -3.70
CA LEU A 230 -2.59 -17.83 -3.91
C LEU A 230 -2.72 -19.33 -4.19
N THR A 231 -1.99 -19.85 -5.16
CA THR A 231 -1.69 -21.29 -5.28
C THR A 231 -0.20 -21.53 -5.09
N VAL A 232 0.16 -22.56 -4.33
CA VAL A 232 1.56 -22.96 -4.12
C VAL A 232 1.76 -24.33 -4.76
N GLN A 233 2.58 -24.36 -5.83
CA GLN A 233 2.91 -25.58 -6.57
C GLN A 233 1.69 -26.45 -6.92
N ALA A 234 0.59 -25.80 -7.31
CA ALA A 234 -0.66 -26.48 -7.65
C ALA A 234 -0.64 -27.06 -9.06
N ASP A 235 -1.41 -28.13 -9.27
CA ASP A 235 -1.62 -28.70 -10.60
C ASP A 235 -2.55 -27.83 -11.47
N ALA A 236 -2.63 -28.16 -12.76
CA ALA A 236 -3.42 -27.41 -13.73
C ALA A 236 -4.92 -27.38 -13.39
N ALA A 237 -5.48 -28.46 -12.84
CA ALA A 237 -6.91 -28.52 -12.52
C ALA A 237 -7.27 -27.57 -11.37
N VAL A 238 -6.42 -27.53 -10.33
CA VAL A 238 -6.54 -26.56 -9.24
C VAL A 238 -6.39 -25.13 -9.76
N ILE A 239 -5.41 -24.91 -10.64
CA ILE A 239 -5.19 -23.58 -11.22
C ILE A 239 -6.43 -23.10 -11.99
N GLU A 240 -7.03 -23.96 -12.81
CA GLU A 240 -8.23 -23.64 -13.58
C GLU A 240 -9.45 -23.36 -12.68
N SER A 241 -9.62 -24.13 -11.60
CA SER A 241 -10.66 -23.90 -10.60
C SER A 241 -10.52 -22.53 -9.93
N VAL A 242 -9.30 -22.16 -9.53
CA VAL A 242 -9.03 -20.85 -8.94
C VAL A 242 -9.23 -19.72 -9.97
N ASP A 243 -8.77 -19.89 -11.21
CA ASP A 243 -9.00 -18.89 -12.28
C ASP A 243 -10.50 -18.65 -12.50
N ARG A 244 -11.33 -19.71 -12.52
CA ARG A 244 -12.79 -19.59 -12.62
C ARG A 244 -13.39 -18.83 -11.44
N ALA A 245 -12.96 -19.12 -10.21
CA ALA A 245 -13.45 -18.45 -9.02
C ALA A 245 -13.09 -16.95 -9.01
N VAL A 246 -11.83 -16.62 -9.32
CA VAL A 246 -11.35 -15.23 -9.44
C VAL A 246 -12.16 -14.47 -10.49
N ALA A 247 -12.38 -15.08 -11.66
CA ALA A 247 -13.19 -14.49 -12.72
C ALA A 247 -14.66 -14.30 -12.30
N ALA A 248 -15.26 -15.27 -11.62
CA ALA A 248 -16.63 -15.19 -11.10
C ALA A 248 -16.80 -14.08 -10.05
N GLY A 249 -15.74 -13.78 -9.28
CA GLY A 249 -15.67 -12.63 -8.38
C GLY A 249 -15.46 -11.27 -9.08
N GLY A 250 -15.46 -11.24 -10.42
CA GLY A 250 -15.26 -10.03 -11.21
C GLY A 250 -13.82 -9.49 -11.14
N ARG A 251 -12.83 -10.38 -11.03
CA ARG A 251 -11.40 -10.03 -11.01
C ARG A 251 -10.67 -10.71 -12.16
N GLU A 252 -9.56 -10.12 -12.59
CA GLU A 252 -8.73 -10.67 -13.67
C GLU A 252 -7.76 -11.73 -13.09
N PRO A 253 -7.82 -13.02 -13.50
CA PRO A 253 -6.95 -14.05 -12.92
C PRO A 253 -5.46 -13.76 -13.10
N SER A 254 -5.06 -13.14 -14.21
CA SER A 254 -3.68 -12.69 -14.46
C SER A 254 -3.14 -11.71 -13.40
N ARG A 255 -4.03 -11.02 -12.67
CA ARG A 255 -3.69 -10.07 -11.60
C ARG A 255 -3.96 -10.60 -10.20
N ARG A 256 -4.98 -11.44 -10.06
CA ARG A 256 -5.53 -11.85 -8.76
C ARG A 256 -5.37 -13.33 -8.43
N HIS A 257 -4.74 -14.10 -9.29
CA HIS A 257 -4.30 -15.46 -8.97
C HIS A 257 -2.77 -15.51 -8.94
N ALA A 258 -2.19 -15.44 -7.75
CA ALA A 258 -0.75 -15.63 -7.58
C ALA A 258 -0.41 -17.11 -7.62
N ARG A 259 0.67 -17.47 -8.32
CA ARG A 259 1.14 -18.85 -8.46
C ARG A 259 2.60 -18.90 -8.02
N LEU A 260 2.84 -19.52 -6.87
CA LEU A 260 4.18 -19.71 -6.36
C LEU A 260 4.73 -21.03 -6.89
N HIS A 261 5.86 -20.96 -7.60
CA HIS A 261 6.53 -22.09 -8.21
C HIS A 261 7.90 -22.32 -7.56
N PRO A 262 8.43 -23.56 -7.60
CA PRO A 262 9.80 -23.83 -7.16
C PRO A 262 10.79 -22.93 -7.89
N ARG A 263 11.90 -22.61 -7.22
CA ARG A 263 13.02 -21.89 -7.86
C ARG A 263 13.61 -22.74 -8.98
N ILE A 264 14.30 -22.11 -9.92
CA ILE A 264 14.95 -22.82 -11.02
C ILE A 264 15.93 -23.85 -10.46
N GLY A 265 15.71 -25.13 -10.78
CA GLY A 265 16.54 -26.24 -10.33
C GLY A 265 16.09 -26.89 -9.01
N GLU A 266 14.95 -26.48 -8.46
CA GLU A 266 14.33 -27.08 -7.28
C GLU A 266 13.03 -27.80 -7.63
N ASP A 267 12.75 -28.91 -6.96
CA ASP A 267 11.55 -29.71 -7.18
C ASP A 267 10.36 -29.27 -6.30
N GLN A 268 10.63 -28.49 -5.25
CA GLN A 268 9.64 -28.09 -4.25
C GLN A 268 9.75 -26.60 -3.93
N VAL A 269 8.62 -25.94 -3.70
CA VAL A 269 8.58 -24.59 -3.12
C VAL A 269 9.08 -24.67 -1.68
N ARG A 270 9.96 -23.74 -1.30
CA ARG A 270 10.47 -23.66 0.07
C ARG A 270 9.46 -22.96 0.98
N ALA A 271 9.39 -23.38 2.24
CA ALA A 271 8.56 -22.70 3.23
C ALA A 271 8.92 -21.22 3.41
N GLU A 272 10.22 -20.88 3.35
CA GLU A 272 10.72 -19.49 3.42
C GLU A 272 10.16 -18.59 2.31
N ASP A 273 9.92 -19.13 1.11
CA ASP A 273 9.37 -18.38 -0.03
C ASP A 273 7.88 -18.12 0.15
N VAL A 274 7.15 -19.09 0.71
CA VAL A 274 5.73 -18.92 1.08
C VAL A 274 5.61 -17.88 2.18
N GLU A 275 6.44 -17.97 3.22
CA GLU A 275 6.45 -17.01 4.33
C GLU A 275 6.79 -15.59 3.86
N ASP A 276 7.79 -15.45 2.98
CA ASP A 276 8.14 -14.16 2.40
C ASP A 276 7.01 -13.59 1.53
N PHE A 277 6.35 -14.43 0.72
CA PHE A 277 5.19 -14.02 -0.05
C PHE A 277 4.05 -13.54 0.85
N VAL A 278 3.65 -14.32 1.84
CA VAL A 278 2.53 -13.97 2.75
C VAL A 278 2.84 -12.71 3.52
N ARG A 279 4.09 -12.56 4.02
CA ARG A 279 4.53 -11.34 4.71
C ARG A 279 4.44 -10.09 3.85
N ARG A 280 4.83 -10.18 2.56
CA ARG A 280 4.84 -9.02 1.65
C ARG A 280 3.49 -8.73 1.02
N TYR A 281 2.77 -9.78 0.64
CA TYR A 281 1.63 -9.71 -0.26
C TYR A 281 0.34 -10.27 0.33
N GLY A 282 0.38 -11.00 1.46
CA GLY A 282 -0.77 -11.76 1.99
C GLY A 282 -2.04 -10.93 2.25
N HIS A 283 -1.89 -9.67 2.61
CA HIS A 283 -2.98 -8.71 2.77
C HIS A 283 -3.78 -8.42 1.46
N GLU A 284 -3.28 -8.79 0.27
CA GLU A 284 -4.03 -8.72 -1.01
C GLU A 284 -4.83 -10.00 -1.30
N TYR A 285 -4.55 -11.09 -0.58
CA TYR A 285 -5.09 -12.41 -0.88
C TYR A 285 -6.07 -12.82 0.22
N GLN A 286 -7.23 -13.32 -0.20
CA GLN A 286 -8.27 -13.81 0.71
C GLN A 286 -8.01 -15.27 1.11
N ALA A 287 -7.39 -16.04 0.22
CA ALA A 287 -7.16 -17.46 0.44
C ALA A 287 -5.83 -17.92 -0.21
N ALA A 288 -5.32 -19.03 0.29
CA ALA A 288 -4.23 -19.78 -0.32
C ALA A 288 -4.62 -21.26 -0.46
N VAL A 289 -4.29 -21.87 -1.59
CA VAL A 289 -4.43 -23.31 -1.85
C VAL A 289 -3.03 -23.91 -1.91
N VAL A 290 -2.73 -24.78 -0.95
CA VAL A 290 -1.39 -25.35 -0.76
C VAL A 290 -1.46 -26.86 -0.59
N ASP A 291 -0.53 -27.59 -1.20
CA ASP A 291 -0.37 -29.03 -0.97
C ASP A 291 0.27 -29.26 0.41
N PRO A 292 -0.41 -29.94 1.35
CA PRO A 292 0.09 -30.14 2.72
C PRO A 292 1.40 -30.93 2.78
N ARG A 293 1.68 -31.77 1.77
CA ARG A 293 2.92 -32.58 1.70
C ARG A 293 4.17 -31.72 1.57
N LEU A 294 4.04 -30.45 1.16
CA LEU A 294 5.14 -29.51 1.03
C LEU A 294 5.81 -29.16 2.38
N PHE A 295 5.16 -29.44 3.52
CA PHE A 295 5.64 -29.05 4.85
C PHE A 295 5.89 -30.22 5.80
N GLU A 296 5.86 -31.46 5.32
CA GLU A 296 6.20 -32.63 6.14
C GLU A 296 7.71 -32.62 6.50
N GLY A 297 8.03 -32.40 7.79
CA GLY A 297 9.40 -32.55 8.33
C GLY A 297 10.18 -31.26 8.64
N SER A 298 9.61 -30.07 8.45
CA SER A 298 10.29 -28.81 8.82
C SER A 298 9.98 -28.37 10.27
N GLU A 299 10.99 -28.35 11.16
CA GLU A 299 10.87 -27.84 12.54
C GLU A 299 10.58 -26.31 12.63
N GLY A 300 10.63 -25.59 11.50
CA GLY A 300 10.45 -24.14 11.41
C GLY A 300 9.04 -23.65 11.01
N ALA A 301 8.11 -24.53 10.65
CA ALA A 301 6.78 -24.15 10.13
C ALA A 301 5.80 -23.73 11.25
N THR A 302 6.11 -22.65 11.97
CA THR A 302 5.17 -22.07 12.94
C THR A 302 4.13 -21.16 12.26
N LEU A 303 4.36 -20.74 11.01
CA LEU A 303 3.34 -20.12 10.17
C LEU A 303 2.38 -21.16 9.54
N ALA A 304 2.83 -22.38 9.28
CA ALA A 304 2.03 -23.42 8.62
C ALA A 304 1.79 -24.64 9.54
N ARG A 305 1.16 -24.42 10.70
CA ARG A 305 0.67 -25.53 11.54
C ARG A 305 -0.80 -25.82 11.26
N VAL A 306 -1.11 -26.51 10.17
CA VAL A 306 -2.30 -27.37 10.08
C VAL A 306 -2.07 -28.49 9.04
N PHE A 307 -2.70 -29.65 9.29
CA PHE A 307 -2.98 -30.82 8.43
C PHE A 307 -2.05 -32.03 8.56
N SER A 308 -2.47 -32.94 9.45
CA SER A 308 -2.17 -34.37 9.39
C SER A 308 -3.10 -35.06 8.39
N ASP A 309 -2.53 -35.97 7.61
CA ASP A 309 -3.15 -37.00 6.79
C ASP A 309 -4.11 -36.53 5.68
N GLY A 310 -3.54 -36.13 4.55
CA GLY A 310 -4.14 -36.40 3.24
C GLY A 310 -5.23 -35.45 2.72
N GLY A 311 -5.28 -34.18 3.13
CA GLY A 311 -6.19 -33.19 2.52
C GLY A 311 -5.82 -31.73 2.78
N VAL A 312 -6.47 -30.81 2.04
CA VAL A 312 -6.06 -29.40 1.89
C VAL A 312 -6.33 -28.53 3.12
N ALA A 313 -5.43 -27.55 3.28
CA ALA A 313 -5.40 -26.56 4.33
C ALA A 313 -5.93 -25.18 3.95
N LEU A 314 -6.74 -24.57 4.80
CA LEU A 314 -7.34 -23.26 4.56
C LEU A 314 -7.05 -22.28 5.69
N TYR A 315 -6.72 -21.04 5.34
CA TYR A 315 -6.47 -19.94 6.27
C TYR A 315 -7.28 -18.71 5.85
N ASP A 316 -7.93 -18.05 6.80
CA ASP A 316 -8.27 -16.63 6.66
C ASP A 316 -6.96 -15.86 6.81
N LEU A 317 -6.50 -15.26 5.73
CA LEU A 317 -5.38 -14.32 5.78
C LEU A 317 -5.82 -13.02 6.45
#